data_AF-X1CQM3-F1
#
_entry.id   AF-X1CQM3-F1
#
_cell.length_a   1.000
_cell.length_b   1.000
_cell.length_c   1.000
_cell.angle_alpha   90.00
_cell.angle_beta   90.00
_cell.angle_gamma   90.00
#
_symmetry.space_group_name_H-M   'P 1'
#
loop_
_entity.id
_entity.type
_entity.pdbx_description
1 polymer ?
#
loop_
_entity_poly.entity_id
_entity_poly.type
_entity_poly.pdbx_seq_one_letter_code
_entity_poly.pdbx_strand_id
1 'polypeptide(L)'
;MRYLNLVEVLLKLGHEVMVIAPDHKQVTNKDFLVRSIIFSNGVNKNFHLPFNFPCFTTHPFSNTTFYELTDTQISDYTNTFLDFIYKAKEDFNPDIIHAQHLWVSSYCTKKTGIPFCTTCHGTDLIGFRKNR
;
A
#
# COMPACT_ATOMS: atom_id res chain seq x y z
N MET A 1 7.29 0.07 -9.48
CA MET A 1 6.81 1.48 -9.49
C MET A 1 5.62 1.62 -10.42
N ARG A 2 4.38 1.47 -9.91
CA ARG A 2 3.16 1.60 -10.73
C ARG A 2 2.34 2.86 -10.45
N TYR A 3 2.61 3.57 -9.34
CA TYR A 3 1.90 4.80 -8.99
C TYR A 3 2.48 6.08 -9.62
N LEU A 4 3.74 6.07 -10.06
CA LEU A 4 4.44 7.30 -10.49
C LEU A 4 3.74 8.01 -11.65
N ASN A 5 3.26 7.28 -12.67
CA ASN A 5 2.57 7.88 -13.81
C ASN A 5 1.32 8.66 -13.40
N LEU A 6 0.54 8.12 -12.45
CA LEU A 6 -0.65 8.80 -11.95
C LEU A 6 -0.27 10.05 -11.14
N VAL A 7 0.72 9.91 -10.25
CA VAL A 7 1.22 11.03 -9.44
C VAL A 7 1.71 12.16 -10.32
N GLU A 8 2.50 11.87 -11.36
CA GLU A 8 3.02 12.87 -12.30
C GLU A 8 1.91 13.63 -13.02
N VAL A 9 0.85 12.94 -13.45
CA VAL A 9 -0.30 13.58 -14.10
C VAL A 9 -1.06 14.47 -13.11
N LEU A 10 -1.31 14.00 -11.89
CA LEU A 10 -2.00 14.78 -10.86
C LEU A 10 -1.21 16.05 -10.48
N LEU A 11 0.10 15.93 -10.32
CA LEU A 11 0.98 17.08 -10.06
C LEU A 11 0.95 18.09 -11.20
N LYS A 12 0.99 17.64 -12.46
CA LYS A 12 0.87 18.52 -13.66
C LYS A 12 -0.48 19.24 -13.73
N LEU A 13 -1.53 18.65 -13.18
CA LEU A 13 -2.86 19.27 -13.07
C LEU A 13 -2.98 20.21 -11.85
N GLY A 14 -1.92 20.35 -11.04
CA GLY A 14 -1.89 21.24 -9.89
C GLY A 14 -2.46 20.66 -8.60
N HIS A 15 -2.63 19.33 -8.53
CA HIS A 15 -3.09 18.66 -7.31
C HIS A 15 -1.93 18.37 -6.34
N GLU A 16 -2.20 18.47 -5.05
CA GLU A 16 -1.30 17.97 -4.02
C GLU A 16 -1.44 16.45 -3.91
N VAL A 17 -0.31 15.75 -3.73
CA VAL A 17 -0.29 14.28 -3.71
C VAL A 17 0.51 13.77 -2.53
N MET A 18 -0.03 12.75 -1.87
CA MET A 18 0.70 11.90 -0.94
C MET A 18 0.57 10.43 -1.35
N VAL A 19 1.67 9.69 -1.28
CA VAL A 19 1.71 8.24 -1.53
C VAL A 19 1.99 7.49 -0.24
N ILE A 20 1.17 6.48 0.05
CA ILE A 20 1.46 5.45 1.05
C ILE A 20 1.83 4.17 0.30
N ALA A 21 2.99 3.60 0.56
CA ALA A 21 3.44 2.39 -0.12
C ALA A 21 4.26 1.46 0.79
N PRO A 22 4.17 0.14 0.60
CA PRO A 22 5.09 -0.80 1.24
C PRO A 22 6.49 -0.66 0.65
N ASP A 23 7.52 -0.70 1.50
CA ASP A 23 8.93 -0.69 1.10
C ASP A 23 9.78 -1.35 2.20
N HIS A 24 11.08 -1.52 1.97
CA HIS A 24 12.05 -1.94 2.99
C HIS A 24 12.81 -0.76 3.61
N LYS A 25 12.68 0.43 3.02
CA LYS A 25 13.28 1.67 3.53
C LYS A 25 12.36 2.86 3.32
N GLN A 26 12.62 3.94 4.05
CA GLN A 26 11.90 5.19 3.82
C GLN A 26 12.25 5.73 2.43
N VAL A 27 11.22 5.90 1.61
CA VAL A 27 11.30 6.60 0.32
C VAL A 27 11.00 8.07 0.54
N THR A 28 11.75 8.93 -0.13
CA THR A 28 11.55 10.39 -0.13
C THR A 28 11.43 10.87 -1.56
N ASN A 29 10.55 11.84 -1.80
CA ASN A 29 10.42 12.52 -3.09
C ASN A 29 10.42 14.03 -2.84
N LYS A 30 10.85 14.82 -3.83
CA LYS A 30 10.92 16.29 -3.73
C LYS A 30 9.60 16.96 -4.08
N ASP A 31 8.79 16.31 -4.92
CA ASP A 31 7.61 16.88 -5.54
C ASP A 31 6.32 16.46 -4.83
N PHE A 32 6.37 15.39 -4.01
CA PHE A 32 5.21 14.88 -3.27
C PHE A 32 5.63 14.13 -2.01
N LEU A 33 4.69 14.00 -1.07
CA LEU A 33 4.93 13.31 0.20
C LEU A 33 4.87 11.78 0.01
N VAL A 34 5.81 11.07 0.62
CA VAL A 34 5.81 9.59 0.63
C VAL A 34 5.87 9.07 2.06
N ARG A 35 4.88 8.24 2.43
CA ARG A 35 4.85 7.48 3.68
C ARG A 35 5.10 6.01 3.39
N SER A 36 6.26 5.55 3.81
CA SER A 36 6.68 4.19 3.54
C SER A 36 6.26 3.29 4.70
N ILE A 37 5.41 2.30 4.44
CA ILE A 37 5.15 1.22 5.39
C ILE A 37 6.34 0.26 5.28
N ILE A 38 7.27 0.37 6.21
CA ILE A 38 8.49 -0.45 6.23
C ILE A 38 8.21 -1.89 6.69
N PHE A 39 8.54 -2.85 5.82
CA PHE A 39 8.51 -4.28 6.08
C PHE A 39 9.93 -4.81 6.30
N SER A 40 10.05 -5.86 7.12
CA SER A 40 11.34 -6.54 7.31
C SER A 40 11.73 -7.35 6.07
N ASN A 41 12.98 -7.20 5.62
CA ASN A 41 13.60 -8.06 4.62
C ASN A 41 14.71 -8.95 5.22
N GLY A 42 14.78 -9.03 6.56
CA GLY A 42 15.83 -9.75 7.28
C GLY A 42 17.15 -8.99 7.42
N VAL A 43 17.29 -7.81 6.80
CA VAL A 43 18.50 -6.98 6.87
C VAL A 43 18.22 -5.63 7.53
N ASN A 44 17.09 -4.99 7.21
CA ASN A 44 16.69 -3.73 7.83
C ASN A 44 16.29 -3.93 9.30
N LYS A 45 16.67 -2.96 10.15
CA LYS A 45 16.47 -3.05 11.61
C LYS A 45 15.22 -2.31 12.10
N ASN A 46 14.82 -1.26 11.39
CA ASN A 46 13.67 -0.43 11.74
C ASN A 46 12.55 -0.73 10.76
N PHE A 47 11.55 -1.49 11.20
CA PHE A 47 10.39 -1.87 10.41
C PHE A 47 9.11 -1.68 11.23
N HIS A 48 7.99 -1.46 10.55
CA HIS A 48 6.66 -1.50 11.17
C HIS A 48 6.16 -2.94 11.26
N LEU A 49 6.49 -3.79 10.28
CA LEU A 49 6.05 -5.17 10.22
C LEU A 49 7.25 -6.13 10.15
N PRO A 50 7.33 -7.16 11.02
CA PRO A 50 8.50 -8.04 11.18
C PRO A 50 8.59 -9.15 10.11
N PHE A 51 7.92 -8.98 8.98
CA PHE A 51 7.91 -9.91 7.85
C PHE A 51 7.95 -9.12 6.55
N ASN A 52 8.19 -9.80 5.42
CA ASN A 52 8.27 -9.15 4.11
C ASN A 52 6.87 -8.82 3.57
N PHE A 53 6.73 -7.79 2.72
CA PHE A 53 5.41 -7.41 2.21
C PHE A 53 4.86 -8.49 1.26
N PRO A 54 3.59 -8.89 1.41
CA PRO A 54 3.00 -9.94 0.57
C PRO A 54 2.69 -9.46 -0.86
N CYS A 55 2.83 -10.34 -1.83
CA CYS A 55 2.43 -10.14 -3.23
C CYS A 55 1.58 -11.33 -3.72
N PHE A 56 0.70 -11.14 -4.72
CA PHE A 56 -0.04 -12.28 -5.30
C PHE A 56 0.80 -13.15 -6.24
N THR A 57 1.85 -12.56 -6.79
CA THR A 57 2.79 -13.21 -7.69
C THR A 57 4.21 -12.82 -7.28
N THR A 58 5.22 -13.36 -7.95
CA THR A 58 6.61 -13.02 -7.69
C THR A 58 6.88 -11.54 -7.94
N HIS A 59 7.45 -10.85 -6.95
CA HIS A 59 7.87 -9.47 -7.05
C HIS A 59 9.41 -9.40 -6.93
N PRO A 60 10.12 -8.53 -7.67
CA PRO A 60 11.58 -8.45 -7.61
C PRO A 60 12.13 -8.17 -6.21
N PHE A 61 11.33 -7.53 -5.36
CA PHE A 61 11.69 -7.13 -4.00
C PHE A 61 10.94 -7.91 -2.91
N SER A 62 10.04 -8.83 -3.25
CA SER A 62 9.43 -9.72 -2.26
C SER A 62 9.01 -11.04 -2.88
N ASN A 63 9.40 -12.11 -2.21
CA ASN A 63 9.00 -13.48 -2.52
C ASN A 63 7.86 -13.98 -1.62
N THR A 64 7.44 -13.20 -0.62
CA THR A 64 6.33 -13.57 0.26
C THR A 64 5.00 -13.35 -0.44
N THR A 65 4.12 -14.34 -0.37
CA THR A 65 2.77 -14.27 -0.92
C THR A 65 1.71 -14.13 0.17
N PHE A 66 0.54 -13.60 -0.20
CA PHE A 66 -0.59 -13.52 0.72
C PHE A 66 -1.03 -14.91 1.26
N TYR A 67 -0.72 -16.00 0.55
CA TYR A 67 -1.04 -17.37 0.99
C TYR A 67 -0.09 -17.92 2.05
N GLU A 68 1.05 -17.26 2.26
CA GLU A 68 2.07 -17.66 3.23
C GLU A 68 1.95 -16.88 4.54
N LEU A 69 1.10 -15.84 4.57
CA LEU A 69 0.85 -15.09 5.79
C LEU A 69 -0.03 -15.88 6.75
N THR A 70 0.33 -15.84 8.03
CA THR A 70 -0.54 -16.31 9.12
C THR A 70 -1.70 -15.33 9.34
N ASP A 71 -2.76 -15.78 10.03
CA ASP A 71 -3.89 -14.91 10.39
C ASP A 71 -3.43 -13.68 11.20
N THR A 72 -2.45 -13.86 12.10
CA THR A 72 -1.84 -12.75 12.84
C THR A 72 -1.14 -11.77 11.90
N GLN A 73 -0.35 -12.25 10.94
CA GLN A 73 0.32 -11.38 9.97
C GLN A 73 -0.67 -10.63 9.07
N ILE A 74 -1.78 -11.27 8.68
CA ILE A 74 -2.86 -10.61 7.91
C ILE A 74 -3.52 -9.51 8.76
N SER A 75 -3.76 -9.76 10.05
CA SER A 75 -4.29 -8.78 10.99
C SER A 75 -3.34 -7.60 11.15
N ASP A 76 -2.06 -7.86 11.43
CA ASP A 76 -1.03 -6.82 11.61
C ASP A 76 -0.84 -5.98 10.35
N TYR A 77 -0.82 -6.63 9.18
CA TYR A 77 -0.78 -5.97 7.87
C TYR A 77 -1.97 -5.02 7.69
N THR A 78 -3.18 -5.50 7.97
CA THR A 78 -4.42 -4.71 7.81
C THR A 78 -4.47 -3.53 8.78
N ASN A 79 -4.13 -3.76 10.05
CA ASN A 79 -4.13 -2.71 11.08
C ASN A 79 -3.07 -1.64 10.77
N THR A 80 -1.88 -2.03 10.33
CA THR A 80 -0.82 -1.08 9.93
C THR A 80 -1.27 -0.23 8.75
N PHE A 81 -1.95 -0.81 7.75
CA PHE A 81 -2.52 -0.02 6.64
C PHE A 81 -3.60 0.95 7.12
N LEU A 82 -4.49 0.52 8.02
CA LEU A 82 -5.50 1.41 8.61
C LEU A 82 -4.84 2.58 9.33
N ASP A 83 -3.84 2.33 10.17
CA ASP A 83 -3.15 3.38 10.94
C ASP A 83 -2.52 4.43 10.03
N PHE A 84 -1.84 4.00 8.96
CA PHE A 84 -1.21 4.92 8.01
C PHE A 84 -2.24 5.75 7.23
N ILE A 85 -3.33 5.12 6.82
CA ILE A 85 -4.41 5.78 6.09
C ILE A 85 -5.20 6.74 7.00
N TYR A 86 -5.41 6.40 8.27
CA TYR A 86 -6.06 7.31 9.22
C TYR A 86 -5.19 8.50 9.58
N LYS A 87 -3.88 8.30 9.80
CA LYS A 87 -2.95 9.42 9.96
C LYS A 87 -2.98 10.34 8.74
N ALA A 88 -2.93 9.76 7.54
CA ALA A 88 -3.07 10.51 6.29
C ALA A 88 -4.39 11.28 6.21
N LYS A 89 -5.50 10.68 6.64
CA LYS A 89 -6.79 11.39 6.72
C LYS A 89 -6.72 12.60 7.65
N GLU A 90 -6.02 12.50 8.77
CA GLU A 90 -5.96 13.57 9.78
C GLU A 90 -4.99 14.69 9.38
N ASP A 91 -3.81 14.35 8.86
CA ASP A 91 -2.75 15.33 8.63
C ASP A 91 -2.59 15.80 7.18
N PHE A 92 -2.93 14.96 6.20
CA PHE A 92 -2.95 15.32 4.79
C PHE A 92 -4.35 15.71 4.33
N ASN A 93 -5.40 15.19 4.98
CA ASN A 93 -6.81 15.53 4.72
C ASN A 93 -7.19 15.45 3.22
N PRO A 94 -7.08 14.27 2.57
CA PRO A 94 -7.32 14.15 1.14
C PRO A 94 -8.80 14.26 0.77
N ASP A 95 -9.10 14.94 -0.35
CA ASP A 95 -10.44 14.98 -0.94
C ASP A 95 -10.85 13.65 -1.58
N ILE A 96 -9.88 12.91 -2.12
CA ILE A 96 -10.07 11.61 -2.76
C ILE A 96 -8.86 10.70 -2.52
N ILE A 97 -9.11 9.40 -2.39
CA ILE A 97 -8.06 8.38 -2.31
C ILE A 97 -8.07 7.53 -3.58
N HIS A 98 -6.89 7.34 -4.19
CA HIS A 98 -6.71 6.32 -5.22
C HIS A 98 -6.01 5.10 -4.62
N ALA A 99 -6.77 4.03 -4.38
CA ALA A 99 -6.23 2.76 -3.89
C ALA A 99 -5.69 1.94 -5.08
N GLN A 100 -4.39 1.66 -5.09
CA GLN A 100 -3.82 0.71 -6.03
C GLN A 100 -3.95 -0.71 -5.43
N HIS A 101 -4.31 -1.68 -6.28
CA HIS A 101 -4.65 -3.05 -5.92
C HIS A 101 -5.95 -3.18 -5.13
N LEU A 102 -6.56 -4.37 -5.20
CA LEU A 102 -7.77 -4.70 -4.44
C LEU A 102 -7.40 -5.20 -3.03
N TRP A 103 -8.42 -5.65 -2.30
CA TRP A 103 -8.34 -6.30 -0.99
C TRP A 103 -7.99 -5.31 0.10
N VAL A 104 -6.85 -5.45 0.78
CA VAL A 104 -6.54 -4.70 2.00
C VAL A 104 -6.48 -3.21 1.74
N SER A 105 -5.77 -2.74 0.71
CA SER A 105 -5.70 -1.29 0.41
C SER A 105 -7.10 -0.71 0.19
N SER A 106 -7.88 -1.30 -0.71
CA SER A 106 -9.27 -0.86 -0.98
C SER A 106 -10.21 -1.00 0.23
N TYR A 107 -10.04 -2.04 1.05
CA TYR A 107 -10.81 -2.27 2.28
C TYR A 107 -10.50 -1.18 3.32
N CYS A 108 -9.22 -0.94 3.59
CA CYS A 108 -8.77 0.07 4.54
C CYS A 108 -9.19 1.47 4.07
N THR A 109 -9.05 1.79 2.78
CA THR A 109 -9.54 3.04 2.21
C THR A 109 -11.04 3.22 2.43
N LYS A 110 -11.86 2.18 2.20
CA LYS A 110 -13.30 2.23 2.44
C LYS A 110 -13.66 2.58 3.89
N LYS A 111 -12.84 2.19 4.87
CA LYS A 111 -13.06 2.49 6.30
C LYS A 111 -12.89 3.97 6.65
N THR A 112 -12.26 4.76 5.80
CA THR A 112 -12.05 6.20 6.04
C THR A 112 -13.30 7.05 5.87
N GLY A 113 -14.24 6.60 5.02
CA GLY A 113 -15.38 7.40 4.56
C GLY A 113 -15.05 8.45 3.49
N ILE A 114 -13.79 8.56 3.06
CA ILE A 114 -13.35 9.49 2.01
C ILE A 114 -13.71 8.90 0.65
N PRO A 115 -14.18 9.71 -0.33
CA PRO A 115 -14.36 9.25 -1.71
C PRO A 115 -13.10 8.55 -2.23
N PHE A 116 -13.27 7.43 -2.91
CA PHE A 116 -12.12 6.71 -3.44
C PHE A 116 -12.41 5.99 -4.75
N CYS A 117 -11.36 5.80 -5.54
CA CYS A 117 -11.35 4.92 -6.69
C CYS A 117 -10.28 3.83 -6.50
N THR A 118 -10.45 2.71 -7.19
CA THR A 118 -9.51 1.60 -7.11
C THR A 118 -9.10 1.15 -8.50
N THR A 119 -7.80 0.99 -8.70
CA THR A 119 -7.25 0.34 -9.90
C THR A 119 -6.65 -1.00 -9.53
N CYS A 120 -6.87 -1.99 -10.39
CA CYS A 120 -6.39 -3.35 -10.18
C CYS A 120 -5.83 -3.94 -11.47
N HIS A 121 -4.99 -4.95 -11.32
CA HIS A 121 -4.51 -5.80 -12.40
C HIS A 121 -5.27 -7.13 -12.36
N GLY A 122 -5.27 -7.86 -13.47
CA GLY A 122 -5.94 -9.18 -13.54
C GLY A 122 -5.47 -10.16 -12.45
N THR A 123 -4.21 -10.06 -12.01
CA THR A 123 -3.67 -10.88 -10.91
C THR A 123 -4.36 -10.65 -9.57
N ASP A 124 -4.87 -9.43 -9.31
CA ASP A 124 -5.60 -9.11 -8.07
C ASP A 124 -6.97 -9.82 -8.02
N LEU A 125 -7.56 -10.11 -9.19
CA LEU A 125 -8.81 -10.87 -9.31
C LEU A 125 -8.57 -12.38 -9.17
N ILE A 126 -7.50 -12.89 -9.79
CA ILE A 126 -7.16 -14.32 -9.76
C ILE A 126 -6.68 -14.74 -8.37
N GLY A 127 -6.00 -13.87 -7.64
CA GLY A 127 -5.48 -14.16 -6.31
C GLY A 127 -6.56 -14.53 -5.29
N PHE A 128 -7.85 -14.22 -5.52
CA PHE A 128 -8.91 -14.29 -4.50
C PHE A 128 -9.07 -15.69 -3.90
N ARG A 129 -8.77 -16.72 -4.68
CA ARG A 129 -8.65 -18.10 -4.20
C ARG A 129 -7.34 -18.68 -4.68
N LYS A 130 -6.64 -19.40 -3.80
CA LYS A 130 -5.53 -20.24 -4.22
C LYS A 130 -6.08 -21.28 -5.18
N ASN A 131 -5.65 -21.23 -6.44
CA ASN A 131 -5.93 -22.33 -7.36
C ASN A 131 -5.36 -23.61 -6.72
N ARG A 132 -6.24 -24.57 -6.47
CA ARG A 132 -5.87 -25.92 -6.05
C ARG A 132 -5.43 -26.72 -7.27
#